data_AF-A0A8C5PWF4-F1
#
_entry.id   AF-A0A8C5PWF4-F1
#
_cell.length_a   1.000
_cell.length_b   1.000
_cell.length_c   1.000
_cell.angle_alpha   90.00
_cell.angle_beta   90.00
_cell.angle_gamma   90.00
#
_symmetry.space_group_name_H-M   'P 1'
#
loop_
_entity.id
_entity.type
_entity.pdbx_description
1 polymer ?
#
loop_
_entity_poly.entity_id
_entity_poly.type
_entity_poly.pdbx_seq_one_letter_code
_entity_poly.pdbx_strand_id
1 'polypeptide(L)'
;ASSPPDPPCLPPPRPPDPPPPVSILPPAVAPGRGLPAGLAEVEMIERAREKRAWEATLPPLSDLSQLEKRRKMMDEQERKEWAFRESEIDKLQAARLHVLKLLLQKREDTQKEMGDNRLDARWTKLQAEKERRVRQIRTDHVQVIRKLTLRKGDVEGKLARRDVIHEYRDHSSQSHAPLSRVGFFPDRFSDNYLVKSQFLSSYQGLLDLEANLPEFVTQPRVRVPSPKHSTKDGFLKRAAVLDRELEQVHKALVEQKSQSPASKKPLRFLQRIEKPAPRPATPKVDAPPEVRSPPCLSSCVLLWQMFEGKEQRLELIQELRTTHALQEDRQLMKKEEKQLVIALQRQRQLSEHKVSVEDEHLSSLEGQVLSDMFDFLSKELVRLQEERRIHAFAMLAERHRRICEAEESGRRQVEERRRREEDEIFRQVVNVHQSTVDSYLEEIILSATEQTADEQARLEIQRKAKEINDIAYEIESSRSRLQSEEIVAQLVHSFLIPEVQKTQVRERGECRAYHVQPRAYHAAMSANRTVKNIAVLDWKNKEIILFLLLHETWYIFDIIGKVMLWPFQ
;
A
#
# COMPACT_ATOMS: atom_id res chain seq x y z
N ALA A 1 89.83 -33.20 -85.49
CA ALA A 1 88.60 -33.26 -84.69
C ALA A 1 88.97 -33.08 -83.22
N SER A 2 88.12 -32.41 -82.44
CA SER A 2 88.43 -31.91 -81.09
C SER A 2 88.42 -32.98 -79.99
N SER A 3 89.47 -33.02 -79.19
CA SER A 3 89.46 -33.54 -77.81
C SER A 3 89.01 -32.45 -76.81
N PRO A 4 88.49 -32.80 -75.62
CA PRO A 4 87.70 -31.88 -74.79
C PRO A 4 88.56 -30.95 -73.90
N PRO A 5 88.03 -29.79 -73.46
CA PRO A 5 88.61 -28.97 -72.41
C PRO A 5 88.19 -29.43 -71.00
N ASP A 6 89.07 -29.22 -70.02
CA ASP A 6 88.88 -29.56 -68.61
C ASP A 6 87.82 -28.71 -67.88
N PRO A 7 87.21 -29.21 -66.79
CA PRO A 7 86.21 -28.47 -66.01
C PRO A 7 86.82 -27.34 -65.17
N PRO A 8 86.09 -26.22 -64.95
CA PRO A 8 86.61 -25.05 -64.23
C PRO A 8 86.70 -25.28 -62.71
N CYS A 9 87.76 -24.73 -62.10
CA CYS A 9 88.05 -24.81 -60.67
C CYS A 9 86.97 -24.14 -59.81
N LEU A 10 86.65 -24.76 -58.67
CA LEU A 10 85.82 -24.17 -57.61
C LEU A 10 86.55 -22.99 -56.93
N PRO A 11 85.86 -21.88 -56.59
CA PRO A 11 86.44 -20.81 -55.78
C PRO A 11 86.59 -21.21 -54.31
N PRO A 12 87.57 -20.64 -53.57
CA PRO A 12 87.78 -20.95 -52.15
C PRO A 12 86.63 -20.43 -51.27
N PRO A 13 86.42 -21.04 -50.08
CA PRO A 13 85.37 -20.62 -49.15
C PRO A 13 85.62 -19.20 -48.62
N ARG A 14 84.55 -18.41 -48.52
CA ARG A 14 84.58 -17.08 -47.88
C ARG A 14 84.75 -17.23 -46.35
N PRO A 15 85.40 -16.27 -45.67
CA PRO A 15 85.40 -16.22 -44.21
C PRO A 15 83.97 -16.00 -43.67
N PRO A 16 83.68 -16.38 -42.41
CA PRO A 16 82.37 -16.17 -41.81
C PRO A 16 82.09 -14.67 -41.58
N ASP A 17 80.92 -14.22 -42.03
CA ASP A 17 80.43 -12.86 -41.77
C ASP A 17 80.17 -12.64 -40.25
N PRO A 18 80.38 -11.42 -39.73
CA PRO A 18 80.01 -11.10 -38.35
C PRO A 18 78.47 -11.13 -38.17
N PRO A 19 77.96 -11.58 -37.00
CA PRO A 19 76.52 -11.73 -36.79
C PRO A 19 75.77 -10.39 -36.82
N PRO A 20 74.60 -10.31 -37.47
CA PRO A 20 73.86 -9.06 -37.64
C PRO A 20 73.24 -8.54 -36.31
N PRO A 21 73.09 -7.21 -36.14
CA PRO A 21 72.65 -6.60 -34.89
C PRO A 21 71.16 -6.78 -34.53
N VAL A 22 70.40 -7.52 -35.34
CA VAL A 22 68.91 -7.54 -35.28
C VAL A 22 68.35 -8.60 -34.33
N SER A 23 69.15 -9.59 -33.90
CA SER A 23 68.72 -10.72 -33.05
C SER A 23 68.46 -10.37 -31.57
N ILE A 24 68.02 -9.14 -31.28
CA ILE A 24 67.74 -8.63 -29.92
C ILE A 24 66.23 -8.44 -29.67
N LEU A 25 65.43 -8.30 -30.72
CA LEU A 25 63.99 -8.12 -30.59
C LEU A 25 63.31 -9.45 -30.22
N PRO A 26 62.41 -9.49 -29.21
CA PRO A 26 61.56 -10.65 -29.00
C PRO A 26 60.64 -10.84 -30.22
N PRO A 27 60.23 -12.07 -30.57
CA PRO A 27 59.48 -12.36 -31.80
C PRO A 27 58.10 -11.68 -31.89
N ALA A 28 57.64 -11.04 -30.81
CA ALA A 28 56.42 -10.25 -30.76
C ALA A 28 56.58 -8.79 -31.26
N VAL A 29 57.80 -8.24 -31.27
CA VAL A 29 58.08 -6.84 -31.63
C VAL A 29 58.90 -6.80 -32.93
N ALA A 30 58.24 -6.42 -34.02
CA ALA A 30 58.82 -6.31 -35.36
C ALA A 30 58.52 -4.93 -35.96
N PRO A 31 59.32 -4.40 -36.90
CA PRO A 31 58.96 -3.17 -37.61
C PRO A 31 57.59 -3.33 -38.29
N GLY A 32 56.58 -2.61 -37.81
CA GLY A 32 55.18 -2.71 -38.24
C GLY A 32 54.23 -3.53 -37.33
N ARG A 33 54.72 -4.20 -36.29
CA ARG A 33 53.89 -4.87 -35.26
C ARG A 33 54.51 -4.73 -33.86
N GLY A 34 53.76 -4.19 -32.90
CA GLY A 34 54.22 -4.04 -31.50
C GLY A 34 55.08 -2.81 -31.23
N LEU A 35 54.99 -1.77 -32.06
CA LEU A 35 55.59 -0.46 -31.81
C LEU A 35 54.47 0.59 -31.57
N PRO A 36 54.57 1.45 -30.54
CA PRO A 36 55.66 1.57 -29.56
C PRO A 36 55.71 0.39 -28.58
N ALA A 37 56.93 -0.03 -28.22
CA ALA A 37 57.14 -1.12 -27.27
C ALA A 37 56.73 -0.71 -25.85
N GLY A 38 56.14 -1.63 -25.09
CA GLY A 38 55.74 -1.41 -23.70
C GLY A 38 56.95 -1.39 -22.75
N LEU A 39 56.78 -0.78 -21.56
CA LEU A 39 57.86 -0.66 -20.56
C LEU A 39 58.54 -2.02 -20.25
N ALA A 40 57.76 -3.08 -20.07
CA ALA A 40 58.29 -4.43 -19.82
C ALA A 40 59.09 -5.02 -20.99
N GLU A 41 58.75 -4.65 -22.24
CA GLU A 41 59.48 -5.08 -23.45
C GLU A 41 60.79 -4.30 -23.58
N VAL A 42 60.79 -3.00 -23.27
CA VAL A 42 61.99 -2.17 -23.20
C VAL A 42 62.96 -2.69 -22.13
N GLU A 43 62.47 -2.92 -20.90
CA GLU A 43 63.26 -3.51 -19.81
C GLU A 43 63.84 -4.89 -20.19
N MET A 44 63.11 -5.71 -20.94
CA MET A 44 63.60 -7.01 -21.43
C MET A 44 64.75 -6.83 -22.44
N ILE A 45 64.62 -5.87 -23.36
CA ILE A 45 65.64 -5.53 -24.36
C ILE A 45 66.91 -4.97 -23.68
N GLU A 46 66.75 -4.13 -22.66
CA GLU A 46 67.85 -3.58 -21.86
C GLU A 46 68.57 -4.69 -21.10
N ARG A 47 67.85 -5.55 -20.36
CA ARG A 47 68.40 -6.75 -19.72
C ARG A 47 69.14 -7.68 -20.70
N ALA A 48 68.64 -7.83 -21.93
CA ALA A 48 69.32 -8.62 -22.97
C ALA A 48 70.58 -7.95 -23.54
N ARG A 49 70.70 -6.61 -23.45
CA ARG A 49 71.94 -5.87 -23.78
C ARG A 49 72.95 -5.98 -22.65
N GLU A 50 72.52 -5.77 -21.40
CA GLU A 50 73.34 -5.94 -20.19
C GLU A 50 73.92 -7.35 -20.11
N LYS A 51 73.11 -8.38 -20.36
CA LYS A 51 73.57 -9.77 -20.39
C LYS A 51 74.68 -10.00 -21.42
N ARG A 52 74.56 -9.48 -22.65
CA ARG A 52 75.62 -9.60 -23.67
C ARG A 52 76.87 -8.80 -23.31
N ALA A 53 76.71 -7.60 -22.74
CA ALA A 53 77.84 -6.80 -22.26
C ALA A 53 78.60 -7.54 -21.15
N TRP A 54 77.88 -8.20 -20.25
CA TRP A 54 78.46 -9.06 -19.22
C TRP A 54 79.10 -10.34 -19.80
N GLU A 55 78.45 -11.03 -20.75
CA GLU A 55 79.01 -12.21 -21.44
C GLU A 55 80.36 -11.89 -22.12
N ALA A 56 80.51 -10.67 -22.65
CA ALA A 56 81.76 -10.18 -23.23
C ALA A 56 82.89 -9.90 -22.20
N THR A 57 82.57 -9.80 -20.91
CA THR A 57 83.57 -9.66 -19.83
C THR A 57 84.03 -11.01 -19.23
N LEU A 58 83.46 -12.13 -19.69
CA LEU A 58 83.83 -13.46 -19.20
C LEU A 58 85.20 -13.93 -19.75
N PRO A 59 86.03 -14.60 -18.93
CA PRO A 59 87.29 -15.20 -19.40
C PRO A 59 87.08 -16.17 -20.58
N PRO A 60 87.99 -16.23 -21.56
CA PRO A 60 87.87 -17.10 -22.73
C PRO A 60 87.92 -18.59 -22.34
N LEU A 61 87.27 -19.43 -23.14
CA LEU A 61 87.16 -20.87 -22.88
C LEU A 61 88.49 -21.65 -23.05
N SER A 62 89.51 -21.03 -23.63
CA SER A 62 90.86 -21.59 -23.78
C SER A 62 91.63 -21.74 -22.47
N ASP A 63 91.33 -20.91 -21.47
CA ASP A 63 92.24 -20.66 -20.35
C ASP A 63 91.82 -21.49 -19.13
N LEU A 64 92.35 -22.73 -19.06
CA LEU A 64 91.99 -23.71 -18.02
C LEU A 64 92.16 -23.19 -16.57
N SER A 65 93.10 -22.28 -16.33
CA SER A 65 93.35 -21.66 -15.02
C SER A 65 92.29 -20.65 -14.56
N GLN A 66 91.41 -20.20 -15.46
CA GLN A 66 90.36 -19.21 -15.16
C GLN A 66 88.94 -19.81 -15.13
N LEU A 67 88.79 -21.11 -15.40
CA LEU A 67 87.49 -21.80 -15.47
C LEU A 67 86.66 -21.67 -14.19
N GLU A 68 87.28 -21.77 -13.01
CA GLU A 68 86.56 -21.59 -11.73
C GLU A 68 86.01 -20.17 -11.56
N LYS A 69 86.74 -19.16 -12.04
CA LYS A 69 86.29 -17.75 -12.00
C LYS A 69 85.11 -17.57 -12.96
N ARG A 70 85.20 -18.11 -14.18
CA ARG A 70 84.09 -18.11 -15.14
C ARG A 70 82.85 -18.81 -14.57
N ARG A 71 83.00 -19.98 -13.94
CA ARG A 71 81.89 -20.71 -13.29
C ARG A 71 81.24 -19.88 -12.18
N LYS A 72 82.01 -19.29 -11.28
CA LYS A 72 81.48 -18.42 -10.20
C LYS A 72 80.70 -17.22 -10.77
N MET A 73 81.23 -16.57 -11.80
CA MET A 73 80.54 -15.47 -12.50
C MET A 73 79.21 -15.94 -13.12
N MET A 74 79.18 -17.09 -13.79
CA MET A 74 77.95 -17.69 -14.34
C MET A 74 76.93 -17.98 -13.23
N ASP A 75 77.34 -18.69 -12.16
CA ASP A 75 76.47 -19.04 -11.03
C ASP A 75 75.90 -17.77 -10.35
N GLU A 76 76.69 -16.71 -10.23
CA GLU A 76 76.25 -15.42 -9.68
C GLU A 76 75.26 -14.68 -10.58
N GLN A 77 75.46 -14.72 -11.90
CA GLN A 77 74.54 -14.11 -12.86
C GLN A 77 73.22 -14.89 -12.94
N GLU A 78 73.28 -16.23 -12.89
CA GLU A 78 72.08 -17.06 -12.78
C GLU A 78 71.28 -16.70 -11.52
N ARG A 79 71.92 -16.58 -10.35
CA ARG A 79 71.24 -16.15 -9.11
C ARG A 79 70.56 -14.78 -9.25
N LYS A 80 71.17 -13.82 -9.96
CA LYS A 80 70.55 -12.51 -10.23
C LYS A 80 69.33 -12.64 -11.15
N GLU A 81 69.40 -13.47 -12.20
CA GLU A 81 68.25 -13.75 -13.05
C GLU A 81 67.13 -14.48 -12.30
N TRP A 82 67.46 -15.42 -11.42
CA TRP A 82 66.49 -16.12 -10.56
C TRP A 82 65.81 -15.15 -9.58
N ALA A 83 66.57 -14.35 -8.83
CA ALA A 83 66.02 -13.34 -7.91
C ALA A 83 65.15 -12.30 -8.64
N PHE A 84 65.51 -11.93 -9.87
CA PHE A 84 64.68 -11.05 -10.69
C PHE A 84 63.34 -11.71 -11.07
N ARG A 85 63.35 -12.96 -11.56
CA ARG A 85 62.12 -13.73 -11.87
C ARG A 85 61.26 -13.93 -10.63
N GLU A 86 61.86 -14.20 -9.48
CA GLU A 86 61.19 -14.31 -8.18
C GLU A 86 60.47 -12.99 -7.84
N SER A 87 61.12 -11.84 -8.02
CA SER A 87 60.49 -10.52 -7.82
C SER A 87 59.32 -10.23 -8.79
N GLU A 88 59.34 -10.74 -10.03
CA GLU A 88 58.20 -10.66 -10.95
C GLU A 88 57.05 -11.56 -10.50
N ILE A 89 57.36 -12.78 -10.03
CA ILE A 89 56.38 -13.70 -9.46
C ILE A 89 55.73 -13.08 -8.21
N ASP A 90 56.50 -12.47 -7.31
CA ASP A 90 56.00 -11.78 -6.12
C ASP A 90 55.06 -10.62 -6.46
N LYS A 91 55.41 -9.79 -7.46
CA LYS A 91 54.53 -8.72 -7.96
C LYS A 91 53.20 -9.28 -8.47
N LEU A 92 53.23 -10.37 -9.24
CA LEU A 92 52.02 -11.04 -9.74
C LEU A 92 51.20 -11.68 -8.62
N GLN A 93 51.85 -12.29 -7.63
CA GLN A 93 51.19 -12.86 -6.46
C GLN A 93 50.56 -11.76 -5.59
N ALA A 94 51.26 -10.65 -5.34
CA ALA A 94 50.74 -9.49 -4.62
C ALA A 94 49.51 -8.88 -5.32
N ALA A 95 49.55 -8.74 -6.65
CA ALA A 95 48.40 -8.29 -7.44
C ALA A 95 47.20 -9.25 -7.33
N ARG A 96 47.43 -10.57 -7.42
CA ARG A 96 46.40 -11.61 -7.22
C ARG A 96 45.81 -11.56 -5.81
N LEU A 97 46.65 -11.44 -4.78
CA LEU A 97 46.23 -11.31 -3.38
C LEU A 97 45.42 -10.03 -3.14
N HIS A 98 45.78 -8.91 -3.79
CA HIS A 98 45.00 -7.68 -3.71
C HIS A 98 43.59 -7.86 -4.30
N VAL A 99 43.47 -8.49 -5.47
CA VAL A 99 42.17 -8.83 -6.07
C VAL A 99 41.37 -9.77 -5.16
N LEU A 100 42.00 -10.79 -4.57
CA LEU A 100 41.34 -11.70 -3.62
C LEU A 100 40.84 -10.97 -2.37
N LYS A 101 41.61 -10.04 -1.80
CA LYS A 101 41.17 -9.19 -0.66
C LYS A 101 39.94 -8.37 -1.01
N LEU A 102 39.91 -7.72 -2.19
CA LEU A 102 38.74 -6.98 -2.67
C LEU A 102 37.51 -7.89 -2.87
N LEU A 103 37.70 -9.13 -3.34
CA LEU A 103 36.60 -10.09 -3.48
C LEU A 103 36.10 -10.60 -2.13
N LEU A 104 36.97 -10.77 -1.14
CA LEU A 104 36.57 -11.12 0.24
C LEU A 104 35.80 -9.97 0.90
N GLN A 105 36.28 -8.73 0.81
CA GLN A 105 35.57 -7.55 1.29
C GLN A 105 34.16 -7.46 0.69
N LYS A 106 34.03 -7.56 -0.64
CA LYS A 106 32.71 -7.58 -1.31
C LYS A 106 31.80 -8.70 -0.80
N ARG A 107 32.34 -9.90 -0.54
CA ARG A 107 31.56 -11.01 0.04
C ARG A 107 31.11 -10.70 1.46
N GLU A 108 31.99 -10.20 2.32
CA GLU A 108 31.65 -9.78 3.68
C GLU A 108 30.60 -8.66 3.69
N ASP A 109 30.72 -7.67 2.80
CA ASP A 109 29.79 -6.55 2.72
C ASP A 109 28.40 -7.03 2.25
N THR A 110 28.32 -7.89 1.23
CA THR A 110 27.03 -8.51 0.86
C THR A 110 26.45 -9.40 1.98
N GLN A 111 27.28 -10.00 2.84
CA GLN A 111 26.79 -10.75 4.00
C GLN A 111 26.27 -9.82 5.11
N LYS A 112 26.93 -8.68 5.35
CA LYS A 112 26.47 -7.62 6.29
C LYS A 112 25.14 -7.05 5.82
N GLU A 113 25.04 -6.64 4.56
CA GLU A 113 23.79 -6.15 3.95
C GLU A 113 22.65 -7.17 4.11
N MET A 114 22.90 -8.46 3.87
CA MET A 114 21.90 -9.51 4.06
C MET A 114 21.54 -9.75 5.53
N GLY A 115 22.46 -9.47 6.46
CA GLY A 115 22.21 -9.46 7.91
C GLY A 115 21.34 -8.27 8.32
N ASP A 116 21.71 -7.07 7.91
CA ASP A 116 21.02 -5.82 8.21
C ASP A 116 19.58 -5.84 7.67
N ASN A 117 19.39 -6.26 6.41
CA ASN A 117 18.06 -6.45 5.82
C ASN A 117 17.17 -7.42 6.63
N ARG A 118 17.75 -8.47 7.24
CA ARG A 118 17.01 -9.40 8.12
C ARG A 118 16.67 -8.77 9.46
N LEU A 119 17.57 -7.95 10.02
CA LEU A 119 17.33 -7.19 11.25
C LEU A 119 16.25 -6.14 11.05
N ASP A 120 16.30 -5.38 9.96
CA ASP A 120 15.30 -4.38 9.59
C ASP A 120 13.93 -5.00 9.32
N ALA A 121 13.87 -6.13 8.61
CA ALA A 121 12.63 -6.88 8.40
C ALA A 121 12.03 -7.43 9.71
N ARG A 122 12.85 -7.72 10.73
CA ARG A 122 12.40 -8.10 12.07
C ARG A 122 11.97 -6.88 12.89
N TRP A 123 12.74 -5.80 12.83
CA TRP A 123 12.50 -4.54 13.54
C TRP A 123 11.19 -3.90 13.09
N THR A 124 10.96 -3.78 11.78
CA THR A 124 9.71 -3.22 11.21
C THR A 124 8.48 -4.02 11.62
N LYS A 125 8.54 -5.35 11.69
CA LYS A 125 7.46 -6.21 12.21
C LYS A 125 7.18 -5.93 13.69
N LEU A 126 8.21 -5.96 14.54
CA LEU A 126 8.08 -5.69 15.97
C LEU A 126 7.58 -4.25 16.25
N GLN A 127 8.02 -3.28 15.47
CA GLN A 127 7.57 -1.90 15.55
C GLN A 127 6.09 -1.77 15.15
N ALA A 128 5.65 -2.44 14.08
CA ALA A 128 4.24 -2.47 13.69
C ALA A 128 3.36 -3.16 14.76
N GLU A 129 3.83 -4.23 15.41
CA GLU A 129 3.13 -4.86 16.54
C GLU A 129 3.05 -3.94 17.77
N LYS A 130 4.16 -3.28 18.12
CA LYS A 130 4.20 -2.27 19.18
C LYS A 130 3.22 -1.13 18.89
N GLU A 131 3.17 -0.62 17.67
CA GLU A 131 2.21 0.40 17.26
C GLU A 131 0.76 -0.08 17.38
N ARG A 132 0.44 -1.32 16.96
CA ARG A 132 -0.90 -1.89 17.12
C ARG A 132 -1.31 -1.93 18.60
N ARG A 133 -0.41 -2.39 19.49
CA ARG A 133 -0.64 -2.39 20.95
C ARG A 133 -0.82 -0.98 21.50
N VAL A 134 0.00 -0.01 21.07
CA VAL A 134 -0.14 1.40 21.47
C VAL A 134 -1.46 2.00 20.98
N ARG A 135 -1.94 1.65 19.78
CA ARG A 135 -3.25 2.07 19.27
C ARG A 135 -4.38 1.49 20.12
N GLN A 136 -4.33 0.21 20.48
CA GLN A 136 -5.29 -0.43 21.40
C GLN A 136 -5.30 0.26 22.78
N ILE A 137 -4.13 0.47 23.39
CA ILE A 137 -4.01 1.19 24.67
C ILE A 137 -4.59 2.60 24.57
N ARG A 138 -4.38 3.31 23.46
CA ARG A 138 -4.99 4.64 23.23
C ARG A 138 -6.51 4.58 23.09
N THR A 139 -7.06 3.61 22.35
CA THR A 139 -8.53 3.46 22.23
C THR A 139 -9.16 3.11 23.57
N ASP A 140 -8.52 2.23 24.34
CA ASP A 140 -9.00 1.81 25.66
C ASP A 140 -8.91 2.96 26.66
N HIS A 141 -7.82 3.73 26.64
CA HIS A 141 -7.66 4.94 27.43
C HIS A 141 -8.75 5.98 27.14
N VAL A 142 -9.04 6.26 25.86
CA VAL A 142 -10.13 7.18 25.47
C VAL A 142 -11.50 6.64 25.88
N GLN A 143 -11.75 5.34 25.74
CA GLN A 143 -12.99 4.71 26.22
C GLN A 143 -13.14 4.80 27.74
N VAL A 144 -12.07 4.55 28.49
CA VAL A 144 -12.05 4.63 29.95
C VAL A 144 -12.26 6.07 30.40
N ILE A 145 -11.56 7.05 29.80
CA ILE A 145 -11.81 8.47 30.06
C ILE A 145 -13.28 8.82 29.81
N ARG A 146 -13.85 8.45 28.65
CA ARG A 146 -15.25 8.73 28.32
C ARG A 146 -16.23 8.08 29.31
N LYS A 147 -15.95 6.86 29.79
CA LYS A 147 -16.75 6.18 30.83
C LYS A 147 -16.61 6.89 32.18
N LEU A 148 -15.42 7.37 32.53
CA LEU A 148 -15.16 8.11 33.76
C LEU A 148 -15.78 9.51 33.76
N THR A 149 -15.74 10.24 32.64
CA THR A 149 -16.37 11.57 32.54
C THR A 149 -17.89 11.48 32.64
N LEU A 150 -18.51 10.46 32.00
CA LEU A 150 -19.94 10.19 32.16
C LEU A 150 -20.30 9.84 33.62
N ARG A 151 -19.53 8.95 34.28
CA ARG A 151 -19.71 8.63 35.71
C ARG A 151 -19.45 9.82 36.64
N LYS A 152 -18.64 10.79 36.24
CA LYS A 152 -18.39 12.03 36.99
C LYS A 152 -19.57 13.02 36.89
N GLY A 153 -20.46 12.88 35.91
CA GLY A 153 -21.73 13.61 35.90
C GLY A 153 -22.62 13.16 37.06
N ASP A 154 -22.86 11.86 37.17
CA ASP A 154 -23.80 11.26 38.14
C ASP A 154 -23.07 10.57 39.31
N VAL A 155 -22.18 11.28 40.01
CA VAL A 155 -21.35 10.72 41.11
C VAL A 155 -22.20 10.06 42.21
N GLU A 156 -23.35 10.64 42.51
CA GLU A 156 -24.26 10.16 43.56
C GLU A 156 -25.19 9.02 43.12
N GLY A 157 -25.20 8.66 41.82
CA GLY A 157 -26.06 7.61 41.27
C GLY A 157 -27.57 7.88 41.37
N LYS A 158 -27.98 9.11 41.70
CA LYS A 158 -29.38 9.50 41.85
C LYS A 158 -30.07 9.51 40.48
N LEU A 159 -31.14 8.73 40.34
CA LEU A 159 -32.00 8.75 39.16
C LEU A 159 -32.71 10.11 39.06
N ALA A 160 -32.23 10.99 38.20
CA ALA A 160 -32.90 12.26 37.89
C ALA A 160 -34.28 12.02 37.26
N ARG A 161 -35.24 12.89 37.56
CA ARG A 161 -36.54 12.88 36.89
C ARG A 161 -36.35 13.30 35.42
N ARG A 162 -37.11 12.68 34.51
CA ARG A 162 -37.06 12.94 33.07
C ARG A 162 -37.51 14.38 32.74
N ASP A 163 -36.58 15.22 32.30
CA ASP A 163 -36.86 16.60 31.88
C ASP A 163 -37.29 16.66 30.41
N VAL A 164 -38.59 16.51 30.19
CA VAL A 164 -39.22 16.48 28.85
C VAL A 164 -38.84 17.71 28.01
N ILE A 165 -38.78 18.91 28.61
CA ILE A 165 -38.44 20.15 27.90
C ILE A 165 -37.00 20.11 27.36
N HIS A 166 -36.05 19.54 28.12
CA HIS A 166 -34.66 19.41 27.70
C HIS A 166 -34.52 18.36 26.58
N GLU A 167 -35.24 17.25 26.67
CA GLU A 167 -35.20 16.22 25.62
C GLU A 167 -35.79 16.71 24.29
N TYR A 168 -36.89 17.45 24.30
CA TYR A 168 -37.47 17.99 23.07
C TYR A 168 -36.68 19.19 22.51
N ARG A 169 -35.81 19.81 23.32
CA ARG A 169 -34.84 20.81 22.87
C ARG A 169 -33.62 20.17 22.18
N ASP A 170 -33.22 18.98 22.60
CA ASP A 170 -32.05 18.28 22.06
C ASP A 170 -32.44 17.25 21.00
N HIS A 171 -32.14 17.53 19.73
CA HIS A 171 -32.39 16.59 18.62
C HIS A 171 -31.62 15.26 18.70
N SER A 172 -30.58 15.16 19.55
CA SER A 172 -29.87 13.92 19.84
C SER A 172 -30.50 13.08 20.96
N SER A 173 -31.60 13.56 21.57
CA SER A 173 -32.30 12.83 22.63
C SER A 173 -33.07 11.63 22.09
N GLN A 174 -33.45 10.71 22.99
CA GLN A 174 -34.23 9.52 22.62
C GLN A 174 -35.63 9.84 22.07
N SER A 175 -36.15 11.05 22.32
CA SER A 175 -37.46 11.49 21.83
C SER A 175 -37.46 11.80 20.33
N HIS A 176 -36.30 12.14 19.76
CA HIS A 176 -36.13 12.40 18.32
C HIS A 176 -35.30 11.30 17.63
N ALA A 177 -34.24 10.82 18.28
CA ALA A 177 -33.33 9.78 17.80
C ALA A 177 -33.29 8.58 18.77
N PRO A 178 -34.33 7.72 18.80
CA PRO A 178 -34.38 6.58 19.70
C PRO A 178 -33.29 5.54 19.38
N LEU A 179 -32.57 5.08 20.41
CA LEU A 179 -31.58 4.02 20.26
C LEU A 179 -32.27 2.66 20.06
N SER A 180 -31.85 1.88 19.07
CA SER A 180 -32.43 0.57 18.72
C SER A 180 -32.58 -0.40 19.90
N ARG A 181 -31.64 -0.38 20.86
CA ARG A 181 -31.69 -1.18 22.10
C ARG A 181 -32.89 -0.88 23.02
N VAL A 182 -33.59 0.23 22.82
CA VAL A 182 -34.81 0.61 23.56
C VAL A 182 -36.05 -0.08 22.95
N GLY A 183 -35.95 -0.59 21.72
CA GLY A 183 -37.06 -1.27 21.04
C GLY A 183 -38.17 -0.35 20.52
N PHE A 184 -37.99 0.97 20.64
CA PHE A 184 -38.90 1.97 20.09
C PHE A 184 -38.47 2.34 18.67
N PHE A 185 -39.34 2.06 17.70
CA PHE A 185 -39.17 2.41 16.29
C PHE A 185 -40.39 3.27 15.88
N PRO A 186 -40.21 4.53 15.47
CA PRO A 186 -41.33 5.44 15.19
C PRO A 186 -42.23 4.90 14.08
N ASP A 187 -41.64 4.28 13.05
CA ASP A 187 -42.37 3.80 11.87
C ASP A 187 -43.19 2.53 12.12
N ARG A 188 -43.06 1.87 13.29
CA ARG A 188 -43.72 0.59 13.61
C ARG A 188 -45.25 0.64 13.55
N PHE A 189 -45.83 1.84 13.69
CA PHE A 189 -47.28 2.06 13.64
C PHE A 189 -47.70 2.97 12.48
N SER A 190 -46.81 3.29 11.53
CA SER A 190 -47.12 4.16 10.39
C SER A 190 -48.35 3.68 9.60
N ASP A 191 -48.45 2.37 9.35
CA ASP A 191 -49.59 1.72 8.69
C ASP A 191 -50.93 1.94 9.39
N ASN A 192 -50.96 2.09 10.72
CA ASN A 192 -52.20 2.32 11.48
C ASN A 192 -52.78 3.73 11.25
N TYR A 193 -51.96 4.68 10.81
CA TYR A 193 -52.37 6.06 10.51
C TYR A 193 -52.63 6.30 9.02
N LEU A 194 -52.41 5.29 8.16
CA LEU A 194 -52.79 5.35 6.74
C LEU A 194 -54.31 5.19 6.60
N VAL A 195 -55.04 6.31 6.61
CA VAL A 195 -56.50 6.35 6.42
C VAL A 195 -56.88 5.98 4.98
N LYS A 196 -56.92 4.68 4.68
CA LYS A 196 -57.40 4.11 3.41
C LYS A 196 -58.92 4.00 3.41
N SER A 197 -59.60 5.16 3.39
CA SER A 197 -61.06 5.22 3.31
C SER A 197 -61.56 5.02 1.88
N GLN A 198 -62.44 4.03 1.68
CA GLN A 198 -63.11 3.79 0.38
C GLN A 198 -63.97 4.97 -0.08
N PHE A 199 -64.39 5.81 0.87
CA PHE A 199 -65.20 6.99 0.59
C PHE A 199 -64.42 8.16 -0.04
N LEU A 200 -63.09 8.15 0.04
CA LEU A 200 -62.24 9.23 -0.50
C LEU A 200 -61.81 9.01 -1.96
N SER A 201 -62.00 7.81 -2.52
CA SER A 201 -61.60 7.47 -3.90
C SER A 201 -62.72 7.58 -4.93
N SER A 202 -63.98 7.73 -4.50
CA SER A 202 -65.15 7.85 -5.36
C SER A 202 -65.96 9.10 -5.00
N TYR A 203 -66.47 9.81 -6.01
CA TYR A 203 -67.36 10.95 -5.81
C TYR A 203 -68.65 10.56 -5.04
N GLN A 204 -69.18 9.36 -5.30
CA GLN A 204 -70.32 8.84 -4.53
C GLN A 204 -69.98 8.69 -3.04
N GLY A 205 -68.76 8.23 -2.73
CA GLY A 205 -68.30 8.11 -1.35
C GLY A 205 -68.14 9.45 -0.63
N LEU A 206 -67.81 10.53 -1.37
CA LEU A 206 -67.78 11.88 -0.82
C LEU A 206 -69.19 12.40 -0.51
N LEU A 207 -70.17 12.10 -1.35
CA LEU A 207 -71.59 12.41 -1.08
C LEU A 207 -72.13 11.62 0.12
N ASP A 208 -71.75 10.33 0.24
CA ASP A 208 -72.09 9.52 1.42
C ASP A 208 -71.47 10.10 2.70
N LEU A 209 -70.23 10.62 2.64
CA LEU A 209 -69.62 11.31 3.77
C LEU A 209 -70.33 12.63 4.09
N GLU A 210 -70.69 13.43 3.09
CA GLU A 210 -71.45 14.67 3.27
C GLU A 210 -72.82 14.41 3.93
N ALA A 211 -73.54 13.38 3.49
CA ALA A 211 -74.82 12.98 4.05
C ALA A 211 -74.73 12.42 5.49
N ASN A 212 -73.59 11.82 5.85
CA ASN A 212 -73.33 11.32 7.21
C ASN A 212 -72.76 12.40 8.15
N LEU A 213 -72.34 13.55 7.65
CA LEU A 213 -71.93 14.68 8.49
C LEU A 213 -73.18 15.33 9.13
N PRO A 214 -73.15 15.64 10.43
CA PRO A 214 -74.28 16.27 11.10
C PRO A 214 -74.51 17.68 10.55
N GLU A 215 -75.77 18.04 10.36
CA GLU A 215 -76.26 19.24 9.65
C GLU A 215 -75.66 20.58 10.13
N PHE A 216 -75.11 20.65 11.35
CA PHE A 216 -74.41 21.82 11.86
C PHE A 216 -73.04 22.09 11.21
N VAL A 217 -72.47 21.11 10.52
CA VAL A 217 -71.18 21.21 9.81
C VAL A 217 -71.38 21.82 8.42
N THR A 218 -72.49 21.49 7.75
CA THR A 218 -72.80 21.91 6.38
C THR A 218 -73.68 23.17 6.34
N GLN A 219 -74.53 23.43 7.34
CA GLN A 219 -75.43 24.59 7.36
C GLN A 219 -75.06 25.66 8.40
N PRO A 220 -75.14 26.96 8.06
CA PRO A 220 -74.82 28.06 8.98
C PRO A 220 -75.90 28.23 10.07
N ARG A 221 -75.51 28.00 11.33
CA ARG A 221 -76.44 28.01 12.47
C ARG A 221 -76.72 29.42 12.98
N VAL A 222 -77.87 29.99 12.60
CA VAL A 222 -78.38 31.26 13.16
C VAL A 222 -78.70 31.09 14.65
N ARG A 223 -77.82 31.58 15.53
CA ARG A 223 -78.06 31.61 16.98
C ARG A 223 -78.80 32.88 17.36
N VAL A 224 -80.07 32.77 17.74
CA VAL A 224 -80.81 33.86 18.37
C VAL A 224 -80.09 34.26 19.68
N PRO A 225 -79.78 35.54 19.93
CA PRO A 225 -79.12 35.96 21.16
C PRO A 225 -80.01 35.64 22.38
N SER A 226 -79.50 34.85 23.32
CA SER A 226 -80.21 34.56 24.57
C SER A 226 -80.38 35.83 25.42
N PRO A 227 -81.54 36.04 26.08
CA PRO A 227 -81.79 37.25 26.86
C PRO A 227 -80.76 37.41 28.00
N LYS A 228 -79.97 38.48 27.95
CA LYS A 228 -78.82 38.72 28.85
C LYS A 228 -79.17 38.68 30.34
N HIS A 229 -80.42 38.96 30.69
CA HIS A 229 -80.92 39.09 32.06
C HIS A 229 -81.44 37.77 32.68
N SER A 230 -81.50 36.67 31.92
CA SER A 230 -82.00 35.37 32.39
C SER A 230 -80.89 34.32 32.48
N THR A 231 -81.07 33.39 33.41
CA THR A 231 -80.24 32.19 33.62
C THR A 231 -80.78 31.05 32.74
N LYS A 232 -80.05 29.94 32.56
CA LYS A 232 -80.51 28.81 31.74
C LYS A 232 -81.89 28.27 32.16
N ASP A 233 -82.19 28.36 33.45
CA ASP A 233 -83.43 27.88 34.08
C ASP A 233 -84.53 28.96 34.15
N GLY A 234 -84.40 30.05 33.39
CA GLY A 234 -85.41 31.13 33.28
C GLY A 234 -85.30 32.24 34.34
N PHE A 235 -84.70 31.98 35.51
CA PHE A 235 -84.57 32.97 36.59
C PHE A 235 -83.78 34.23 36.20
N LEU A 236 -84.23 35.39 36.67
CA LEU A 236 -83.52 36.65 36.52
C LEU A 236 -82.14 36.60 37.20
N LYS A 237 -81.11 37.09 36.51
CA LYS A 237 -79.77 37.26 37.08
C LYS A 237 -79.81 38.32 38.18
N ARG A 238 -78.97 38.14 39.19
CA ARG A 238 -78.90 38.99 40.40
C ARG A 238 -78.82 40.50 40.12
N ALA A 239 -78.14 40.91 39.05
CA ALA A 239 -78.11 42.30 38.60
C ALA A 239 -79.50 42.82 38.20
N ALA A 240 -80.26 42.07 37.39
CA ALA A 240 -81.61 42.45 36.96
C ALA A 240 -82.66 42.38 38.10
N VAL A 241 -82.37 41.64 39.16
CA VAL A 241 -83.16 41.68 40.41
C VAL A 241 -82.87 42.99 41.16
N LEU A 242 -81.60 43.34 41.33
CA LEU A 242 -81.18 44.61 41.96
C LEU A 242 -81.72 45.83 41.20
N ASP A 243 -81.70 45.83 39.87
CA ASP A 243 -82.25 46.91 39.05
C ASP A 243 -83.76 47.11 39.34
N ARG A 244 -84.52 46.02 39.49
CA ARG A 244 -85.95 46.07 39.87
C ARG A 244 -86.17 46.55 41.30
N GLU A 245 -85.32 46.16 42.24
CA GLU A 245 -85.37 46.65 43.63
C GLU A 245 -85.10 48.16 43.68
N LEU A 246 -84.12 48.65 42.92
CA LEU A 246 -83.80 50.07 42.78
C LEU A 246 -84.95 50.86 42.15
N GLU A 247 -85.62 50.34 41.12
CA GLU A 247 -86.84 50.95 40.55
C GLU A 247 -87.98 51.08 41.58
N GLN A 248 -88.15 50.09 42.46
CA GLN A 248 -89.17 50.13 43.52
C GLN A 248 -88.82 51.16 44.59
N VAL A 249 -87.57 51.20 45.05
CA VAL A 249 -87.09 52.21 46.00
C VAL A 249 -87.23 53.62 45.43
N HIS A 250 -86.89 53.83 44.15
CA HIS A 250 -87.05 55.11 43.48
C HIS A 250 -88.52 55.58 43.46
N LYS A 251 -89.46 54.68 43.15
CA LYS A 251 -90.91 54.99 43.18
C LYS A 251 -91.38 55.38 44.59
N ALA A 252 -91.01 54.61 45.62
CA ALA A 252 -91.37 54.90 47.01
C ALA A 252 -90.82 56.27 47.49
N LEU A 253 -89.61 56.65 47.07
CA LEU A 253 -89.04 57.97 47.38
C LEU A 253 -89.78 59.11 46.67
N VAL A 254 -90.22 58.91 45.43
CA VAL A 254 -91.05 59.89 44.70
C VAL A 254 -92.42 60.05 45.37
N GLU A 255 -93.04 58.95 45.78
CA GLU A 255 -94.33 58.96 46.50
C GLU A 255 -94.21 59.69 47.84
N GLN A 256 -93.20 59.40 48.67
CA GLN A 256 -92.93 60.14 49.91
C GLN A 256 -92.70 61.65 49.65
N LYS A 257 -91.96 61.99 48.60
CA LYS A 257 -91.68 63.40 48.25
C LYS A 257 -92.94 64.15 47.77
N SER A 258 -93.96 63.44 47.28
CA SER A 258 -95.27 64.02 46.94
C SER A 258 -96.19 64.26 48.15
N GLN A 259 -95.90 63.62 49.29
CA GLN A 259 -96.66 63.82 50.54
C GLN A 259 -96.11 65.01 51.34
N SER A 260 -96.59 66.22 51.03
CA SER A 260 -96.32 67.42 51.83
C SER A 260 -97.00 67.37 53.22
N PRO A 261 -96.42 67.98 54.28
CA PRO A 261 -96.91 67.82 55.65
C PRO A 261 -98.30 68.45 55.87
N ALA A 262 -99.20 67.68 56.51
CA ALA A 262 -100.58 68.09 56.77
C ALA A 262 -100.69 69.32 57.69
N SER A 263 -101.67 70.19 57.41
CA SER A 263 -101.96 71.40 58.18
C SER A 263 -102.38 71.09 59.62
N LYS A 264 -101.75 71.75 60.60
CA LYS A 264 -102.06 71.58 62.03
C LYS A 264 -103.44 72.15 62.38
N LYS A 265 -104.24 71.39 63.14
CA LYS A 265 -105.58 71.78 63.63
C LYS A 265 -105.48 72.84 64.74
N PRO A 266 -106.44 73.78 64.86
CA PRO A 266 -106.42 74.82 65.90
C PRO A 266 -106.64 74.24 67.32
N LEU A 267 -105.97 74.83 68.31
CA LEU A 267 -106.02 74.41 69.72
C LEU A 267 -107.23 75.03 70.44
N ARG A 268 -107.86 74.25 71.33
CA ARG A 268 -109.20 74.51 71.87
C ARG A 268 -109.26 75.35 73.16
N PHE A 269 -108.14 75.63 73.81
CA PHE A 269 -108.08 76.41 75.05
C PHE A 269 -106.91 77.40 75.06
N LEU A 270 -107.14 78.61 75.58
CA LEU A 270 -106.16 79.69 75.71
C LEU A 270 -105.81 79.92 77.18
N GLN A 271 -104.62 79.51 77.60
CA GLN A 271 -104.09 79.84 78.93
C GLN A 271 -103.48 81.24 78.89
N ARG A 272 -103.98 82.15 79.72
CA ARG A 272 -103.49 83.54 79.79
C ARG A 272 -102.18 83.58 80.57
N ILE A 273 -101.06 83.64 79.85
CA ILE A 273 -99.72 83.84 80.44
C ILE A 273 -99.61 85.30 80.89
N GLU A 274 -99.39 85.52 82.18
CA GLU A 274 -99.13 86.86 82.73
C GLU A 274 -97.73 87.33 82.33
N LYS A 275 -97.61 88.63 81.99
CA LYS A 275 -96.34 89.23 81.56
C LYS A 275 -95.63 89.85 82.76
N PRO A 276 -94.31 89.64 82.93
CA PRO A 276 -93.56 90.24 84.03
C PRO A 276 -93.56 91.77 83.98
N ALA A 277 -93.43 92.41 85.13
CA ALA A 277 -93.51 93.86 85.28
C ALA A 277 -92.44 94.60 84.44
N PRO A 278 -92.80 95.71 83.77
CA PRO A 278 -91.88 96.45 82.90
C PRO A 278 -90.85 97.28 83.71
N ARG A 279 -89.66 97.44 83.13
CA ARG A 279 -88.56 98.27 83.65
C ARG A 279 -88.90 99.77 83.55
N PRO A 280 -88.31 100.65 84.39
CA PRO A 280 -88.44 102.09 84.22
C PRO A 280 -87.89 102.54 82.85
N ALA A 281 -88.48 103.61 82.29
CA ALA A 281 -88.22 104.05 80.93
C ALA A 281 -86.87 104.78 80.80
N THR A 282 -86.05 104.36 79.83
CA THR A 282 -84.97 105.18 79.28
C THR A 282 -85.54 106.37 78.49
N PRO A 283 -84.87 107.54 78.51
CA PRO A 283 -85.34 108.73 77.80
C PRO A 283 -85.34 108.54 76.26
N LYS A 284 -86.23 109.26 75.58
CA LYS A 284 -86.48 109.18 74.12
C LYS A 284 -86.35 110.56 73.44
N VAL A 285 -85.87 110.54 72.20
CA VAL A 285 -86.02 111.54 71.11
C VAL A 285 -85.76 110.75 69.81
N ASP A 286 -86.52 110.76 68.71
CA ASP A 286 -87.91 111.16 68.39
C ASP A 286 -88.47 110.18 67.34
N ALA A 287 -89.80 110.18 67.09
CA ALA A 287 -90.49 109.31 66.11
C ALA A 287 -91.41 110.17 65.19
N PRO A 288 -91.86 109.72 63.99
CA PRO A 288 -93.02 108.79 63.84
C PRO A 288 -92.92 107.87 62.56
N PRO A 289 -94.00 107.47 61.82
CA PRO A 289 -94.88 106.28 61.96
C PRO A 289 -94.85 105.29 60.72
N GLU A 290 -95.47 104.08 60.61
CA GLU A 290 -96.07 103.09 61.56
C GLU A 290 -96.35 101.68 60.92
N VAL A 291 -96.64 100.67 61.79
CA VAL A 291 -97.59 99.52 61.66
C VAL A 291 -97.50 98.41 60.55
N ARG A 292 -96.90 97.26 60.95
CA ARG A 292 -97.35 95.82 60.89
C ARG A 292 -97.97 95.13 59.63
N SER A 293 -97.11 94.37 58.89
CA SER A 293 -97.19 92.91 58.51
C SER A 293 -98.39 92.26 57.75
N PRO A 294 -98.23 91.08 57.08
CA PRO A 294 -97.17 90.50 56.19
C PRO A 294 -97.77 90.00 54.80
N PRO A 295 -97.04 89.57 53.73
CA PRO A 295 -96.25 88.31 53.66
C PRO A 295 -95.05 88.22 52.66
N CYS A 296 -94.30 87.10 52.71
CA CYS A 296 -93.42 86.49 51.69
C CYS A 296 -92.40 87.36 50.89
N LEU A 297 -91.12 87.35 51.30
CA LEU A 297 -90.00 87.94 50.53
C LEU A 297 -88.77 87.02 50.32
N SER A 298 -88.74 85.80 50.88
CA SER A 298 -87.56 84.93 50.80
C SER A 298 -87.30 84.29 49.43
N SER A 299 -88.33 84.08 48.61
CA SER A 299 -88.18 83.56 47.24
C SER A 299 -87.61 84.60 46.27
N CYS A 300 -87.97 85.88 46.42
CA CYS A 300 -87.50 86.95 45.55
C CYS A 300 -86.00 87.24 45.73
N VAL A 301 -85.49 87.19 46.97
CA VAL A 301 -84.06 87.41 47.26
C VAL A 301 -83.19 86.32 46.62
N LEU A 302 -83.59 85.05 46.73
CA LEU A 302 -82.85 83.94 46.12
C LEU A 302 -82.85 84.00 44.58
N LEU A 303 -83.98 84.40 43.97
CA LEU A 303 -84.05 84.53 42.52
C LEU A 303 -83.17 85.70 42.02
N TRP A 304 -83.21 86.84 42.71
CA TRP A 304 -82.36 87.99 42.41
C TRP A 304 -80.87 87.64 42.54
N GLN A 305 -80.46 86.98 43.63
CA GLN A 305 -79.09 86.47 43.81
C GLN A 305 -78.67 85.45 42.75
N MET A 306 -79.60 84.63 42.22
CA MET A 306 -79.30 83.72 41.10
C MET A 306 -79.17 84.41 39.74
N PHE A 307 -79.89 85.50 39.50
CA PHE A 307 -79.74 86.30 38.28
C PHE A 307 -78.45 87.12 38.33
N GLU A 308 -78.20 87.82 39.44
CA GLU A 308 -76.95 88.56 39.68
C GLU A 308 -75.72 87.63 39.58
N GLY A 309 -75.79 86.44 40.21
CA GLY A 309 -74.75 85.42 40.12
C GLY A 309 -74.62 84.73 38.75
N LYS A 310 -75.62 84.84 37.87
CA LYS A 310 -75.50 84.46 36.44
C LYS A 310 -74.83 85.56 35.64
N GLU A 311 -75.26 86.81 35.78
CA GLU A 311 -74.71 87.96 35.07
C GLU A 311 -73.22 88.14 35.37
N GLN A 312 -72.82 88.08 36.65
CA GLN A 312 -71.42 88.07 37.09
C GLN A 312 -70.58 86.88 36.56
N ARG A 313 -71.19 85.91 35.87
CA ARG A 313 -70.54 84.70 35.33
C ARG A 313 -70.87 84.43 33.86
N LEU A 314 -71.54 85.37 33.17
CA LEU A 314 -71.91 85.19 31.76
C LEU A 314 -70.68 85.07 30.86
N GLU A 315 -69.65 85.87 31.11
CA GLU A 315 -68.37 85.84 30.39
C GLU A 315 -67.72 84.45 30.52
N LEU A 316 -67.57 83.95 31.75
CA LEU A 316 -67.06 82.60 32.03
C LEU A 316 -67.91 81.50 31.34
N ILE A 317 -69.23 81.64 31.27
CA ILE A 317 -70.10 80.68 30.57
C ILE A 317 -69.90 80.75 29.04
N GLN A 318 -69.64 81.93 28.48
CA GLN A 318 -69.34 82.08 27.05
C GLN A 318 -67.94 81.53 26.73
N GLU A 319 -66.93 81.81 27.56
CA GLU A 319 -65.59 81.25 27.47
C GLU A 319 -65.60 79.71 27.59
N LEU A 320 -66.36 79.14 28.54
CA LEU A 320 -66.50 77.69 28.67
C LEU A 320 -67.20 77.06 27.45
N ARG A 321 -68.08 77.78 26.75
CA ARG A 321 -68.74 77.31 25.52
C ARG A 321 -67.81 77.40 24.30
N THR A 322 -67.06 78.49 24.14
CA THR A 322 -66.11 78.64 23.02
C THR A 322 -64.89 77.73 23.18
N THR A 323 -64.40 77.53 24.41
CA THR A 323 -63.34 76.54 24.68
C THR A 323 -63.80 75.10 24.46
N HIS A 324 -65.07 74.76 24.74
CA HIS A 324 -65.63 73.44 24.41
C HIS A 324 -65.72 73.22 22.89
N ALA A 325 -66.19 74.21 22.12
CA ALA A 325 -66.20 74.13 20.65
C ALA A 325 -64.79 73.92 20.07
N LEU A 326 -63.81 74.71 20.52
CA LEU A 326 -62.40 74.53 20.14
C LEU A 326 -61.82 73.18 20.58
N GLN A 327 -62.38 72.55 21.62
CA GLN A 327 -61.98 71.23 22.09
C GLN A 327 -62.59 70.09 21.24
N GLU A 328 -63.75 70.31 20.61
CA GLU A 328 -64.35 69.38 19.64
C GLU A 328 -63.60 69.40 18.32
N ASP A 329 -63.31 70.57 17.75
CA ASP A 329 -62.52 70.71 16.51
C ASP A 329 -61.11 70.10 16.66
N ARG A 330 -60.44 70.38 17.79
CA ARG A 330 -59.15 69.74 18.13
C ARG A 330 -59.25 68.22 18.29
N GLN A 331 -60.42 67.67 18.61
CA GLN A 331 -60.65 66.22 18.63
C GLN A 331 -60.94 65.66 17.23
N LEU A 332 -61.58 66.42 16.35
CA LEU A 332 -61.81 66.05 14.95
C LEU A 332 -60.49 66.00 14.18
N MET A 333 -59.68 67.06 14.24
CA MET A 333 -58.34 67.07 13.63
C MET A 333 -57.49 65.88 14.13
N LYS A 334 -57.51 65.60 15.45
CA LYS A 334 -56.82 64.43 16.03
C LYS A 334 -57.41 63.07 15.62
N LYS A 335 -58.67 63.00 15.17
CA LYS A 335 -59.25 61.77 14.60
C LYS A 335 -58.80 61.60 13.14
N GLU A 336 -58.76 62.67 12.38
CA GLU A 336 -58.26 62.68 10.98
C GLU A 336 -56.76 62.36 10.93
N GLU A 337 -55.94 63.01 11.75
CA GLU A 337 -54.52 62.67 11.95
C GLU A 337 -54.33 61.19 12.29
N LYS A 338 -55.13 60.63 13.21
CA LYS A 338 -55.10 59.20 13.53
C LYS A 338 -55.49 58.32 12.35
N GLN A 339 -56.50 58.70 11.57
CA GLN A 339 -56.90 57.95 10.37
C GLN A 339 -55.81 57.97 9.30
N LEU A 340 -55.17 59.13 9.08
CA LEU A 340 -54.02 59.26 8.17
C LEU A 340 -52.82 58.42 8.65
N VAL A 341 -52.49 58.46 9.94
CA VAL A 341 -51.42 57.63 10.52
C VAL A 341 -51.73 56.14 10.38
N ILE A 342 -52.97 55.70 10.64
CA ILE A 342 -53.40 54.30 10.46
C ILE A 342 -53.35 53.89 8.98
N ALA A 343 -53.75 54.77 8.04
CA ALA A 343 -53.68 54.51 6.61
C ALA A 343 -52.21 54.37 6.14
N LEU A 344 -51.32 55.26 6.59
CA LEU A 344 -49.88 55.19 6.32
C LEU A 344 -49.23 53.94 6.94
N GLN A 345 -49.62 53.55 8.16
CA GLN A 345 -49.16 52.31 8.78
C GLN A 345 -49.58 51.07 7.98
N ARG A 346 -50.83 51.02 7.51
CA ARG A 346 -51.32 49.92 6.64
C ARG A 346 -50.57 49.88 5.31
N GLN A 347 -50.29 51.02 4.70
CA GLN A 347 -49.48 51.08 3.47
C GLN A 347 -48.04 50.60 3.71
N ARG A 348 -47.42 51.00 4.83
CA ARG A 348 -46.08 50.51 5.22
C ARG A 348 -46.04 49.01 5.43
N GLN A 349 -46.99 48.46 6.19
CA GLN A 349 -47.12 47.01 6.40
C GLN A 349 -47.30 46.24 5.08
N LEU A 350 -48.08 46.79 4.14
CA LEU A 350 -48.24 46.20 2.80
C LEU A 350 -46.97 46.29 1.94
N SER A 351 -46.16 47.35 2.05
CA SER A 351 -44.86 47.41 1.39
C SER A 351 -43.82 46.50 2.06
N GLU A 352 -43.79 46.45 3.39
CA GLU A 352 -42.88 45.59 4.16
C GLU A 352 -43.15 44.11 3.86
N HIS A 353 -44.43 43.70 3.78
CA HIS A 353 -44.80 42.34 3.38
C HIS A 353 -44.44 42.03 1.91
N LYS A 354 -44.54 42.99 0.99
CA LYS A 354 -44.11 42.78 -0.40
C LYS A 354 -42.60 42.55 -0.48
N VAL A 355 -41.83 43.42 0.16
CA VAL A 355 -40.37 43.30 0.23
C VAL A 355 -39.97 41.99 0.92
N SER A 356 -40.62 41.58 2.03
CA SER A 356 -40.29 40.31 2.69
C SER A 356 -40.58 39.09 1.82
N VAL A 357 -41.65 39.10 1.02
CA VAL A 357 -41.97 38.02 0.07
C VAL A 357 -40.98 38.00 -1.11
N GLU A 358 -40.59 39.17 -1.61
CA GLU A 358 -39.54 39.31 -2.63
C GLU A 358 -38.19 38.78 -2.10
N ASP A 359 -37.80 39.15 -0.87
CA ASP A 359 -36.59 38.69 -0.18
C ASP A 359 -36.63 37.16 0.10
N GLU A 360 -37.77 36.61 0.51
CA GLU A 360 -37.96 35.16 0.70
C GLU A 360 -37.80 34.39 -0.62
N HIS A 361 -38.36 34.91 -1.72
CA HIS A 361 -38.21 34.30 -3.05
C HIS A 361 -36.77 34.40 -3.57
N LEU A 362 -36.11 35.55 -3.42
CA LEU A 362 -34.70 35.71 -3.78
C LEU A 362 -33.81 34.79 -2.95
N SER A 363 -33.99 34.75 -1.63
CA SER A 363 -33.26 33.84 -0.73
C SER A 363 -33.47 32.36 -1.09
N SER A 364 -34.68 31.99 -1.54
CA SER A 364 -34.96 30.62 -1.99
C SER A 364 -34.25 30.28 -3.30
N LEU A 365 -34.23 31.19 -4.26
CA LEU A 365 -33.52 31.02 -5.54
C LEU A 365 -32.01 30.98 -5.35
N GLU A 366 -31.45 31.90 -4.56
CA GLU A 366 -30.03 31.92 -4.19
C GLU A 366 -29.65 30.62 -3.45
N GLY A 367 -30.48 30.17 -2.50
CA GLY A 367 -30.29 28.92 -1.78
C GLY A 367 -30.29 27.70 -2.70
N GLN A 368 -31.20 27.64 -3.69
CA GLN A 368 -31.24 26.56 -4.69
C GLN A 368 -29.98 26.56 -5.56
N VAL A 369 -29.59 27.71 -6.13
CA VAL A 369 -28.39 27.81 -6.99
C VAL A 369 -27.12 27.45 -6.21
N LEU A 370 -26.98 27.90 -4.95
CA LEU A 370 -25.86 27.54 -4.09
C LEU A 370 -25.88 26.05 -3.74
N SER A 371 -27.05 25.47 -3.45
CA SER A 371 -27.20 24.03 -3.20
C SER A 371 -26.75 23.22 -4.41
N ASP A 372 -27.24 23.53 -5.62
CA ASP A 372 -26.86 22.86 -6.86
C ASP A 372 -25.36 23.00 -7.15
N MET A 373 -24.76 24.17 -6.88
CA MET A 373 -23.32 24.38 -6.99
C MET A 373 -22.53 23.51 -6.02
N PHE A 374 -22.91 23.43 -4.75
CA PHE A 374 -22.21 22.61 -3.76
C PHE A 374 -22.43 21.11 -4.01
N ASP A 375 -23.60 20.72 -4.51
CA ASP A 375 -23.88 19.36 -4.97
C ASP A 375 -23.03 18.97 -6.17
N PHE A 376 -22.86 19.86 -7.15
CA PHE A 376 -21.96 19.65 -8.28
C PHE A 376 -20.49 19.54 -7.83
N LEU A 377 -20.02 20.50 -7.03
CA LEU A 377 -18.63 20.54 -6.54
C LEU A 377 -18.31 19.33 -5.64
N SER A 378 -19.25 18.86 -4.82
CA SER A 378 -19.05 17.66 -4.00
C SER A 378 -18.99 16.38 -4.83
N LYS A 379 -19.84 16.25 -5.87
CA LYS A 379 -19.81 15.13 -6.83
C LYS A 379 -18.49 15.09 -7.60
N GLU A 380 -18.03 16.23 -8.13
CA GLU A 380 -16.75 16.32 -8.84
C GLU A 380 -15.54 16.12 -7.91
N LEU A 381 -15.61 16.55 -6.64
CA LEU A 381 -14.57 16.26 -5.65
C LEU A 381 -14.46 14.76 -5.37
N VAL A 382 -15.59 14.07 -5.16
CA VAL A 382 -15.62 12.60 -4.97
C VAL A 382 -15.07 11.90 -6.21
N ARG A 383 -15.54 12.28 -7.40
CA ARG A 383 -15.04 11.77 -8.68
C ARG A 383 -13.52 11.91 -8.81
N LEU A 384 -12.96 13.08 -8.53
CA LEU A 384 -11.50 13.31 -8.59
C LEU A 384 -10.73 12.48 -7.54
N GLN A 385 -11.32 12.18 -6.39
CA GLN A 385 -10.72 11.24 -5.41
C GLN A 385 -10.77 9.79 -5.92
N GLU A 386 -11.87 9.38 -6.55
CA GLU A 386 -12.02 8.06 -7.15
C GLU A 386 -11.09 7.84 -8.34
N GLU A 387 -10.98 8.82 -9.25
CA GLU A 387 -10.03 8.79 -10.38
C GLU A 387 -8.58 8.62 -9.89
N ARG A 388 -8.17 9.37 -8.85
CA ARG A 388 -6.84 9.21 -8.22
C ARG A 388 -6.66 7.82 -7.60
N ARG A 389 -7.70 7.29 -6.95
CA ARG A 389 -7.67 5.95 -6.32
C ARG A 389 -7.60 4.83 -7.36
N ILE A 390 -8.35 4.93 -8.45
CA ILE A 390 -8.33 4.01 -9.59
C ILE A 390 -6.96 4.07 -10.28
N HIS A 391 -6.41 5.27 -10.51
CA HIS A 391 -5.06 5.42 -11.06
C HIS A 391 -3.99 4.77 -10.16
N ALA A 392 -4.06 4.96 -8.84
CA ALA A 392 -3.16 4.28 -7.92
C ALA A 392 -3.28 2.75 -7.98
N PHE A 393 -4.50 2.20 -8.10
CA PHE A 393 -4.69 0.76 -8.31
C PHE A 393 -4.16 0.28 -9.66
N ALA A 394 -4.34 1.05 -10.74
CA ALA A 394 -3.78 0.72 -12.06
C ALA A 394 -2.24 0.67 -12.03
N MET A 395 -1.58 1.64 -11.38
CA MET A 395 -0.12 1.66 -11.21
C MET A 395 0.39 0.48 -10.37
N LEU A 396 -0.35 0.06 -9.33
CA LEU A 396 -0.03 -1.14 -8.55
C LEU A 396 -0.22 -2.43 -9.37
N ALA A 397 -1.29 -2.51 -10.17
CA ALA A 397 -1.57 -3.64 -11.05
C ALA A 397 -0.51 -3.77 -12.16
N GLU A 398 -0.10 -2.67 -12.79
CA GLU A 398 1.01 -2.66 -13.74
C GLU A 398 2.32 -3.10 -13.09
N ARG A 399 2.64 -2.61 -11.89
CA ARG A 399 3.84 -3.04 -11.16
C ARG A 399 3.79 -4.54 -10.87
N HIS A 400 2.65 -5.07 -10.44
CA HIS A 400 2.49 -6.50 -10.19
C HIS A 400 2.64 -7.32 -11.48
N ARG A 401 2.00 -6.88 -12.58
CA ARG A 401 2.16 -7.48 -13.91
C ARG A 401 3.62 -7.54 -14.35
N ARG A 402 4.37 -6.43 -14.24
CA ARG A 402 5.80 -6.38 -14.59
C ARG A 402 6.65 -7.32 -13.72
N ILE A 403 6.29 -7.50 -12.45
CA ILE A 403 6.93 -8.49 -11.56
C ILE A 403 6.64 -9.91 -12.04
N CYS A 404 5.37 -10.25 -12.33
CA CYS A 404 5.01 -11.56 -12.85
C CYS A 404 5.64 -11.86 -14.22
N GLU A 405 5.70 -10.88 -15.13
CA GLU A 405 6.40 -11.01 -16.42
C GLU A 405 7.92 -11.21 -16.23
N ALA A 406 8.53 -10.55 -15.24
CA ALA A 406 9.94 -10.78 -14.88
C ALA A 406 10.17 -12.18 -14.26
N GLU A 407 9.29 -12.64 -13.37
CA GLU A 407 9.35 -13.99 -12.79
C GLU A 407 9.12 -15.08 -13.85
N GLU A 408 8.13 -14.91 -14.73
CA GLU A 408 7.87 -15.83 -15.84
C GLU A 408 9.01 -15.84 -16.85
N SER A 409 9.56 -14.69 -17.23
CA SER A 409 10.72 -14.65 -18.15
C SER A 409 11.95 -15.30 -17.52
N GLY A 410 12.16 -15.16 -16.21
CA GLY A 410 13.17 -15.90 -15.46
C GLY A 410 12.94 -17.42 -15.51
N ARG A 411 11.70 -17.89 -15.31
CA ARG A 411 11.36 -19.32 -15.44
C ARG A 411 11.56 -19.83 -16.87
N ARG A 412 11.10 -19.10 -17.88
CA ARG A 412 11.29 -19.43 -19.31
C ARG A 412 12.77 -19.53 -19.68
N GLN A 413 13.63 -18.64 -19.17
CA GLN A 413 15.08 -18.74 -19.37
C GLN A 413 15.70 -20.00 -18.74
N VAL A 414 15.17 -20.47 -17.60
CA VAL A 414 15.64 -21.72 -16.97
C VAL A 414 15.12 -22.94 -17.73
N GLU A 415 13.87 -22.92 -18.19
CA GLU A 415 13.29 -23.97 -19.03
C GLU A 415 13.98 -24.07 -20.40
N GLU A 416 14.28 -22.95 -21.05
CA GLU A 416 15.06 -22.93 -22.28
C GLU A 416 16.48 -23.47 -22.10
N ARG A 417 17.15 -23.18 -20.98
CA ARG A 417 18.47 -23.78 -20.69
C ARG A 417 18.36 -25.29 -20.55
N ARG A 418 17.38 -25.78 -19.77
CA ARG A 418 17.12 -27.22 -19.64
C ARG A 418 16.83 -27.88 -20.99
N ARG A 419 16.02 -27.27 -21.85
CA ARG A 419 15.77 -27.79 -23.20
C ARG A 419 17.05 -27.85 -24.05
N ARG A 420 17.92 -26.83 -23.97
CA ARG A 420 19.23 -26.87 -24.67
C ARG A 420 20.16 -27.95 -24.11
N GLU A 421 20.19 -28.12 -22.79
CA GLU A 421 20.92 -29.21 -22.12
C GLU A 421 20.37 -30.59 -22.55
N GLU A 422 19.04 -30.76 -22.58
CA GLU A 422 18.35 -31.95 -23.05
C GLU A 422 18.59 -32.23 -24.56
N ASP A 423 18.55 -31.19 -25.42
CA ASP A 423 18.87 -31.28 -26.85
C ASP A 423 20.34 -31.65 -27.10
N GLU A 424 21.27 -31.15 -26.28
CA GLU A 424 22.69 -31.50 -26.34
C GLU A 424 22.94 -32.93 -25.88
N ILE A 425 22.30 -33.37 -24.80
CA ILE A 425 22.33 -34.77 -24.33
C ILE A 425 21.73 -35.68 -25.40
N PHE A 426 20.57 -35.33 -25.98
CA PHE A 426 19.95 -36.10 -27.05
C PHE A 426 20.86 -36.20 -28.28
N ARG A 427 21.49 -35.09 -28.70
CA ARG A 427 22.45 -35.08 -29.82
C ARG A 427 23.67 -35.96 -29.53
N GLN A 428 24.20 -35.95 -28.30
CA GLN A 428 25.29 -36.85 -27.89
C GLN A 428 24.84 -38.32 -27.93
N VAL A 429 23.65 -38.63 -27.40
CA VAL A 429 23.08 -39.98 -27.43
C VAL A 429 22.89 -40.47 -28.87
N VAL A 430 22.32 -39.64 -29.76
CA VAL A 430 22.17 -39.97 -31.19
C VAL A 430 23.52 -40.19 -31.86
N ASN A 431 24.53 -39.35 -31.60
CA ASN A 431 25.88 -39.55 -32.14
C ASN A 431 26.49 -40.87 -31.68
N VAL A 432 26.30 -41.28 -30.41
CA VAL A 432 26.76 -42.58 -29.91
C VAL A 432 25.99 -43.75 -30.54
N HIS A 433 24.69 -43.59 -30.83
CA HIS A 433 23.92 -44.60 -31.55
C HIS A 433 24.36 -44.71 -33.02
N GLN A 434 24.67 -43.60 -33.67
CA GLN A 434 25.25 -43.59 -35.02
C GLN A 434 26.62 -44.26 -35.02
N SER A 435 27.54 -43.86 -34.14
CA SER A 435 28.88 -44.47 -34.11
C SER A 435 28.87 -45.95 -33.74
N THR A 436 27.93 -46.41 -32.90
CA THR A 436 27.78 -47.85 -32.60
C THR A 436 27.16 -48.63 -33.76
N VAL A 437 26.22 -48.04 -34.52
CA VAL A 437 25.73 -48.63 -35.78
C VAL A 437 26.85 -48.68 -36.83
N ASP A 438 27.60 -47.60 -37.00
CA ASP A 438 28.71 -47.51 -37.95
C ASP A 438 29.79 -48.56 -37.62
N SER A 439 30.27 -48.64 -36.38
CA SER A 439 31.25 -49.66 -35.96
C SER A 439 30.74 -51.10 -36.11
N TYR A 440 29.44 -51.35 -35.88
CA TYR A 440 28.84 -52.67 -36.10
C TYR A 440 28.76 -53.04 -37.59
N LEU A 441 28.43 -52.07 -38.44
CA LEU A 441 28.43 -52.25 -39.90
C LEU A 441 29.86 -52.42 -40.43
N GLU A 442 30.83 -51.68 -39.92
CA GLU A 442 32.26 -51.86 -40.21
C GLU A 442 32.72 -53.27 -39.83
N GLU A 443 32.38 -53.78 -38.64
CA GLU A 443 32.73 -55.14 -38.20
C GLU A 443 32.13 -56.23 -39.13
N ILE A 444 30.86 -56.08 -39.53
CA ILE A 444 30.21 -56.99 -40.49
C ILE A 444 30.90 -56.93 -41.85
N ILE A 445 31.17 -55.73 -42.37
CA ILE A 445 31.81 -55.53 -43.68
C ILE A 445 33.22 -56.11 -43.65
N LEU A 446 34.02 -55.80 -42.63
CA LEU A 446 35.36 -56.33 -42.46
C LEU A 446 35.34 -57.87 -42.40
N SER A 447 34.50 -58.47 -41.55
CA SER A 447 34.38 -59.93 -41.45
C SER A 447 33.96 -60.58 -42.78
N ALA A 448 33.03 -59.97 -43.53
CA ALA A 448 32.63 -60.45 -44.85
C ALA A 448 33.75 -60.29 -45.90
N THR A 449 34.51 -59.20 -45.86
CA THR A 449 35.67 -59.01 -46.75
C THR A 449 36.81 -59.96 -46.42
N GLU A 450 37.06 -60.25 -45.14
CA GLU A 450 38.04 -61.25 -44.71
C GLU A 450 37.62 -62.65 -45.18
N GLN A 451 36.38 -63.06 -44.95
CA GLN A 451 35.86 -64.37 -45.39
C GLN A 451 35.96 -64.54 -46.92
N THR A 452 35.55 -63.52 -47.70
CA THR A 452 35.62 -63.59 -49.17
C THR A 452 37.05 -63.53 -49.69
N ALA A 453 37.96 -62.79 -49.04
CA ALA A 453 39.38 -62.80 -49.36
C ALA A 453 40.03 -64.16 -49.04
N ASP A 454 39.68 -64.78 -47.91
CA ASP A 454 40.12 -66.12 -47.52
C ASP A 454 39.65 -67.19 -48.52
N GLU A 455 38.39 -67.11 -48.96
CA GLU A 455 37.83 -67.99 -49.99
C GLU A 455 38.55 -67.81 -51.33
N GLN A 456 38.77 -66.56 -51.78
CA GLN A 456 39.52 -66.27 -53.01
C GLN A 456 40.97 -66.77 -52.92
N ALA A 457 41.65 -66.53 -51.79
CA ALA A 457 43.00 -67.01 -51.55
C ALA A 457 43.07 -68.54 -51.58
N ARG A 458 42.12 -69.24 -50.94
CA ARG A 458 42.01 -70.71 -51.00
C ARG A 458 41.78 -71.20 -52.43
N LEU A 459 40.92 -70.55 -53.21
CA LEU A 459 40.65 -70.90 -54.61
C LEU A 459 41.85 -70.63 -55.53
N GLU A 460 42.66 -69.61 -55.26
CA GLU A 460 43.94 -69.39 -55.96
C GLU A 460 45.00 -70.41 -55.57
N ILE A 461 45.15 -70.69 -54.27
CA ILE A 461 46.09 -71.70 -53.77
C ILE A 461 45.73 -73.07 -54.36
N GLN A 462 44.44 -73.43 -54.42
CA GLN A 462 43.99 -74.68 -55.05
C GLN A 462 44.23 -74.71 -56.57
N ARG A 463 44.07 -73.59 -57.28
CA ARG A 463 44.41 -73.51 -58.71
C ARG A 463 45.91 -73.69 -58.93
N LYS A 464 46.75 -72.91 -58.23
CA LYS A 464 48.22 -73.04 -58.28
C LYS A 464 48.69 -74.44 -57.86
N ALA A 465 48.05 -75.06 -56.86
CA ALA A 465 48.37 -76.42 -56.45
C ALA A 465 48.01 -77.45 -57.52
N LYS A 466 46.88 -77.30 -58.23
CA LYS A 466 46.53 -78.12 -59.40
C LYS A 466 47.54 -77.92 -60.52
N GLU A 467 47.83 -76.68 -60.91
CA GLU A 467 48.83 -76.35 -61.94
C GLU A 467 50.20 -76.98 -61.62
N ILE A 468 50.68 -76.87 -60.38
CA ILE A 468 51.95 -77.49 -59.94
C ILE A 468 51.86 -79.03 -59.97
N ASN A 469 50.71 -79.60 -59.60
CA ASN A 469 50.51 -81.05 -59.58
C ASN A 469 50.37 -81.63 -61.01
N ASP A 470 49.75 -80.91 -61.93
CA ASP A 470 49.63 -81.26 -63.34
C ASP A 470 51.03 -81.18 -64.00
N ILE A 471 51.79 -80.12 -63.74
CA ILE A 471 53.22 -80.03 -64.11
C ILE A 471 54.03 -81.18 -63.50
N ALA A 472 53.78 -81.55 -62.24
CA ALA A 472 54.47 -82.67 -61.60
C ALA A 472 54.14 -84.02 -62.27
N TYR A 473 52.88 -84.25 -62.67
CA TYR A 473 52.47 -85.43 -63.43
C TYR A 473 52.98 -85.42 -64.89
N GLU A 474 53.09 -84.28 -65.55
CA GLU A 474 53.73 -84.15 -66.87
C GLU A 474 55.22 -84.51 -66.79
N ILE A 475 55.93 -83.99 -65.78
CA ILE A 475 57.34 -84.35 -65.57
C ILE A 475 57.45 -85.82 -65.12
N GLU A 476 56.51 -86.36 -64.35
CA GLU A 476 56.54 -87.76 -63.92
C GLU A 476 56.27 -88.75 -65.06
N SER A 477 55.30 -88.46 -65.92
CA SER A 477 54.93 -89.30 -67.08
C SER A 477 55.99 -89.29 -68.20
N SER A 478 56.86 -88.28 -68.25
CA SER A 478 57.95 -88.16 -69.23
C SER A 478 59.31 -88.71 -68.75
N ARG A 479 59.41 -89.23 -67.51
CA ARG A 479 60.66 -89.74 -66.92
C ARG A 479 61.07 -91.13 -67.41
N SER A 480 62.39 -91.34 -67.41
CA SER A 480 63.01 -92.67 -67.47
C SER A 480 63.52 -93.11 -66.09
N ARG A 481 63.68 -94.43 -65.89
CA ARG A 481 64.07 -95.03 -64.60
C ARG A 481 65.35 -94.45 -63.98
N LEU A 482 66.34 -94.07 -64.80
CA LEU A 482 67.59 -93.47 -64.32
C LEU A 482 67.37 -92.09 -63.67
N GLN A 483 66.45 -91.28 -64.21
CA GLN A 483 66.16 -89.95 -63.66
C GLN A 483 65.40 -90.03 -62.33
N SER A 484 64.56 -91.05 -62.12
CA SER A 484 63.93 -91.28 -60.80
C SER A 484 64.96 -91.65 -59.73
N GLU A 485 65.99 -92.43 -60.07
CA GLU A 485 67.05 -92.83 -59.13
C GLU A 485 67.94 -91.62 -58.75
N GLU A 486 68.25 -90.74 -59.72
CA GLU A 486 68.99 -89.48 -59.48
C GLU A 486 68.19 -88.48 -58.62
N ILE A 487 66.89 -88.30 -58.90
CA ILE A 487 66.02 -87.42 -58.11
C ILE A 487 65.91 -87.92 -56.67
N VAL A 488 65.79 -89.24 -56.43
CA VAL A 488 65.77 -89.80 -55.06
C VAL A 488 67.08 -89.51 -54.32
N ALA A 489 68.24 -89.63 -54.98
CA ALA A 489 69.53 -89.28 -54.38
C ALA A 489 69.60 -87.78 -54.01
N GLN A 490 69.11 -86.90 -54.89
CA GLN A 490 69.02 -85.46 -54.61
C GLN A 490 68.04 -85.15 -53.46
N LEU A 491 66.89 -85.82 -53.38
CA LEU A 491 65.88 -85.65 -52.31
C LEU A 491 66.43 -86.10 -50.94
N VAL A 492 67.16 -87.21 -50.91
CA VAL A 492 67.87 -87.67 -49.70
C VAL A 492 68.90 -86.64 -49.25
N HIS A 493 69.71 -86.12 -50.17
CA HIS A 493 70.79 -85.19 -49.83
C HIS A 493 70.30 -83.78 -49.44
N SER A 494 69.27 -83.25 -50.13
CA SER A 494 68.81 -81.85 -49.98
C SER A 494 67.66 -81.66 -48.99
N PHE A 495 66.79 -82.66 -48.80
CA PHE A 495 65.64 -82.55 -47.89
C PHE A 495 65.78 -83.45 -46.65
N LEU A 496 66.01 -84.75 -46.82
CA LEU A 496 65.99 -85.68 -45.68
C LEU A 496 67.16 -85.45 -44.71
N ILE A 497 68.40 -85.31 -45.20
CA ILE A 497 69.55 -85.05 -44.32
C ILE A 497 69.40 -83.70 -43.57
N PRO A 498 69.05 -82.57 -44.22
CA PRO A 498 68.90 -81.30 -43.52
C PRO A 498 67.69 -81.23 -42.58
N GLU A 499 66.53 -81.85 -42.90
CA GLU A 499 65.40 -81.85 -41.96
C GLU A 499 65.67 -82.70 -40.73
N VAL A 500 66.35 -83.85 -40.86
CA VAL A 500 66.80 -84.64 -39.69
C VAL A 500 67.80 -83.85 -38.82
N GLN A 501 68.63 -83.00 -39.42
CA GLN A 501 69.49 -82.08 -38.66
C GLN A 501 68.67 -80.96 -37.98
N LYS A 502 67.64 -80.40 -38.63
CA LYS A 502 66.75 -79.39 -38.03
C LYS A 502 65.92 -79.95 -36.89
N THR A 503 65.40 -81.18 -36.98
CA THR A 503 64.68 -81.81 -35.86
C THR A 503 65.60 -82.06 -34.67
N GLN A 504 66.82 -82.59 -34.88
CA GLN A 504 67.82 -82.70 -33.81
C GLN A 504 68.18 -81.34 -33.19
N VAL A 505 68.20 -80.25 -33.96
CA VAL A 505 68.42 -78.89 -33.43
C VAL A 505 67.22 -78.38 -32.63
N ARG A 506 65.98 -78.68 -33.05
CA ARG A 506 64.76 -78.35 -32.29
C ARG A 506 64.70 -79.10 -30.96
N GLU A 507 64.92 -80.41 -30.97
CA GLU A 507 64.99 -81.25 -29.75
C GLU A 507 66.07 -80.76 -28.77
N ARG A 508 67.25 -80.38 -29.28
CA ARG A 508 68.31 -79.75 -28.46
C ARG A 508 67.95 -78.36 -27.96
N GLY A 509 67.06 -77.63 -28.66
CA GLY A 509 66.52 -76.33 -28.24
C GLY A 509 65.48 -76.47 -27.12
N GLU A 510 64.56 -77.42 -27.24
CA GLU A 510 63.54 -77.71 -26.23
C GLU A 510 64.17 -78.18 -24.91
N CYS A 511 65.15 -79.10 -24.98
CA CYS A 511 65.95 -79.51 -23.80
C CYS A 511 66.68 -78.35 -23.11
N ARG A 512 67.00 -77.25 -23.81
CA ARG A 512 67.57 -76.03 -23.22
C ARG A 512 66.51 -75.10 -22.64
N ALA A 513 65.30 -75.07 -23.20
CA ALA A 513 64.20 -74.24 -22.70
C ALA A 513 63.76 -74.63 -21.27
N TYR A 514 63.73 -75.93 -20.95
CA TYR A 514 63.37 -76.42 -19.61
C TYR A 514 64.31 -75.95 -18.49
N HIS A 515 65.55 -75.56 -18.78
CA HIS A 515 66.53 -75.16 -17.76
C HIS A 515 66.49 -73.65 -17.41
N VAL A 516 65.80 -72.82 -18.19
CA VAL A 516 65.84 -71.35 -18.06
C VAL A 516 64.65 -70.77 -17.28
N GLN A 517 63.51 -71.48 -17.24
CA GLN A 517 62.27 -70.99 -16.63
C GLN A 517 62.34 -70.62 -15.12
N PRO A 518 63.14 -71.27 -14.24
CA PRO A 518 63.15 -70.94 -12.81
C PRO A 518 63.60 -69.51 -12.48
N ARG A 519 64.51 -68.92 -13.28
CA ARG A 519 65.06 -67.58 -13.00
C ARG A 519 64.10 -66.44 -13.32
N ALA A 520 63.29 -66.56 -14.38
CA ALA A 520 62.32 -65.54 -14.76
C ALA A 520 61.17 -65.44 -13.73
N TYR A 521 60.69 -66.59 -13.25
CA TYR A 521 59.56 -66.64 -12.30
C TYR A 521 59.90 -66.02 -10.93
N HIS A 522 61.13 -66.23 -10.43
CA HIS A 522 61.60 -65.61 -9.20
C HIS A 522 61.78 -64.09 -9.31
N ALA A 523 62.21 -63.58 -10.47
CA ALA A 523 62.35 -62.14 -10.70
C ALA A 523 60.98 -61.42 -10.78
N ALA A 524 59.98 -62.02 -11.40
CA ALA A 524 58.61 -61.48 -11.42
C ALA A 524 57.97 -61.44 -10.01
N MET A 525 58.25 -62.44 -9.18
CA MET A 525 57.74 -62.52 -7.81
C MET A 525 58.41 -61.54 -6.83
N SER A 526 59.67 -61.15 -7.05
CA SER A 526 60.33 -60.13 -6.21
C SER A 526 59.81 -58.72 -6.54
N ALA A 527 59.61 -58.40 -7.82
CA ALA A 527 59.00 -57.14 -8.26
C ALA A 527 57.57 -56.94 -7.73
N ASN A 528 56.74 -58.00 -7.73
CA ASN A 528 55.39 -57.93 -7.18
C ASN A 528 55.36 -57.73 -5.64
N ARG A 529 56.42 -58.14 -4.91
CA ARG A 529 56.55 -57.85 -3.47
C ARG A 529 56.92 -56.39 -3.20
N THR A 530 57.80 -55.77 -4.00
CA THR A 530 58.13 -54.35 -3.82
C THR A 530 56.95 -53.45 -4.17
N VAL A 531 56.21 -53.73 -5.25
CA VAL A 531 54.99 -52.98 -5.61
C VAL A 531 53.90 -53.09 -4.52
N LYS A 532 53.66 -54.28 -3.95
CA LYS A 532 52.73 -54.43 -2.82
C LYS A 532 53.16 -53.65 -1.57
N ASN A 533 54.46 -53.61 -1.25
CA ASN A 533 54.95 -52.85 -0.11
C ASN A 533 54.81 -51.33 -0.31
N ILE A 534 54.98 -50.83 -1.55
CA ILE A 534 54.74 -49.42 -1.89
C ILE A 534 53.25 -49.08 -1.75
N ALA A 535 52.35 -49.94 -2.24
CA ALA A 535 50.91 -49.75 -2.10
C ALA A 535 50.44 -49.74 -0.63
N VAL A 536 51.03 -50.58 0.24
CA VAL A 536 50.72 -50.59 1.68
C VAL A 536 51.21 -49.33 2.40
N LEU A 537 52.33 -48.74 1.98
CA LEU A 537 52.82 -47.46 2.51
C LEU A 537 51.93 -46.29 2.09
N ASP A 538 51.47 -46.27 0.83
CA ASP A 538 50.56 -45.24 0.33
C ASP A 538 49.16 -45.33 0.99
N TRP A 539 48.68 -46.55 1.31
CA TRP A 539 47.43 -46.74 2.05
C TRP A 539 47.52 -46.23 3.50
N LYS A 540 48.61 -46.54 4.22
CA LYS A 540 48.83 -46.03 5.59
C LYS A 540 48.98 -44.50 5.64
N ASN A 541 49.64 -43.89 4.65
CA ASN A 541 49.72 -42.43 4.57
C ASN A 541 48.34 -41.79 4.33
N LYS A 542 47.46 -42.43 3.55
CA LYS A 542 46.09 -41.96 3.34
C LYS A 542 45.21 -42.11 4.59
N GLU A 543 45.38 -43.17 5.38
CA GLU A 543 44.74 -43.30 6.70
C GLU A 543 45.18 -42.19 7.67
N ILE A 544 46.48 -41.86 7.72
CA ILE A 544 47.00 -40.78 8.58
C ILE A 544 46.42 -39.41 8.16
N ILE A 545 46.32 -39.14 6.86
CA ILE A 545 45.72 -37.89 6.34
C ILE A 545 44.21 -37.83 6.65
N LEU A 546 43.49 -38.95 6.53
CA LEU A 546 42.08 -39.04 6.93
C LEU A 546 41.89 -38.85 8.44
N PHE A 547 42.79 -39.37 9.28
CA PHE A 547 42.73 -39.21 10.73
C PHE A 547 42.96 -37.74 11.15
N LEU A 548 43.87 -37.04 10.48
CA LEU A 548 44.12 -35.61 10.70
C LEU A 548 42.91 -34.75 10.26
N LEU A 549 42.33 -35.02 9.09
CA LEU A 549 41.13 -34.32 8.62
C LEU A 549 39.91 -34.58 9.54
N LEU A 550 39.73 -35.82 10.00
CA LEU A 550 38.66 -36.14 10.95
C LEU A 550 38.87 -35.41 12.29
N HIS A 551 40.09 -35.33 12.81
CA HIS A 551 40.40 -34.60 14.04
C HIS A 551 40.12 -33.09 13.92
N GLU A 552 40.46 -32.45 12.79
CA GLU A 552 40.11 -31.05 12.55
C GLU A 552 38.58 -30.83 12.46
N THR A 553 37.84 -31.71 11.77
CA THR A 553 36.37 -31.59 11.73
C THR A 553 35.71 -31.80 13.09
N TRP A 554 36.28 -32.66 13.95
CA TRP A 554 35.81 -32.84 15.33
C TRP A 554 36.07 -31.60 16.19
N TYR A 555 37.23 -30.97 16.04
CA TYR A 555 37.58 -29.72 16.74
C TYR A 555 36.65 -28.57 16.34
N ILE A 556 36.28 -28.48 15.05
CA ILE A 556 35.29 -27.51 14.55
C ILE A 556 33.89 -27.79 15.13
N PHE A 557 33.48 -29.06 15.24
CA PHE A 557 32.19 -29.42 15.84
C PHE A 557 32.11 -29.10 17.35
N ASP A 558 33.18 -29.31 18.11
CA ASP A 558 33.23 -28.98 19.54
C ASP A 558 33.22 -27.46 19.80
N ILE A 559 33.82 -26.66 18.91
CA ILE A 559 33.71 -25.19 18.92
C ILE A 559 32.27 -24.75 18.64
N ILE A 560 31.61 -25.32 17.64
CA ILE A 560 30.20 -25.01 17.30
C ILE A 560 29.25 -25.43 18.44
N GLY A 561 29.52 -26.57 19.08
CA GLY A 561 28.76 -27.05 20.25
C GLY A 561 28.84 -26.11 21.45
N LYS A 562 30.03 -25.54 21.72
CA LYS A 562 30.23 -24.57 22.82
C LYS A 562 29.60 -23.20 22.58
N VAL A 563 29.41 -22.79 21.32
CA VAL A 563 28.73 -21.53 20.97
C VAL A 563 27.20 -21.64 21.06
N MET A 564 26.64 -22.84 20.87
CA MET A 564 25.19 -23.08 20.91
C MET A 564 24.61 -23.32 22.32
N LEU A 565 25.45 -23.30 23.37
CA LEU A 565 25.06 -23.48 24.77
C LEU A 565 25.24 -22.20 25.61
N TRP A 566 24.57 -21.12 25.19
CA TRP A 566 24.21 -20.01 26.07
C TRP A 566 22.75 -20.16 26.50
N PRO A 567 22.45 -20.26 27.81
CA PRO A 567 21.11 -20.60 28.27
C PRO A 567 20.14 -19.42 28.15
N PHE A 568 18.87 -19.78 27.96
CA PHE A 568 17.72 -18.89 28.11
C PHE A 568 17.63 -18.38 29.56
N GLN A 569 17.72 -17.06 29.75
CA GLN A 569 17.10 -16.33 30.87
C GLN A 569 16.82 -14.88 30.46
#